data_AF-A3JLE7-F1
#
_entry.id   AF-A3JLE7-F1
#
_cell.length_a   1.000
_cell.length_b   1.000
_cell.length_c   1.000
_cell.angle_alpha   90.00
_cell.angle_beta   90.00
_cell.angle_gamma   90.00
#
_symmetry.space_group_name_H-M   'P 1'
#
loop_
_entity.id
_entity.type
_entity.pdbx_description
1 polymer ?
#
loop_
_entity_poly.entity_id
_entity_poly.type
_entity_poly.pdbx_seq_one_letter_code
_entity_poly.pdbx_strand_id
1 'polypeptide(L)'
;MNAEHYTPRERALPNGLVTVLTRGDDVIFAPYGGGFTRTLPEQEFLEHFRFVEPSEFEGVEYRAGQFDLDDYFETPLHGYTRGLLWNGFAEPVFELAQVAQIAKAFPGIAYNPERDMVLVDQGDSVEDDCRYELYAGISILVDGQIKRAYPVGTGCWTWVEAGIEDESD
;
A
#
# COMPACT_ATOMS: atom_id res chain seq x y z
N MET A 1 19.67 -2.06 9.72
CA MET A 1 19.73 -0.65 9.32
C MET A 1 18.35 -0.31 8.78
N ASN A 2 17.70 0.73 9.30
CA ASN A 2 16.45 1.19 8.71
C ASN A 2 16.78 1.77 7.33
N ALA A 3 16.02 1.40 6.31
CA ALA A 3 16.21 1.96 4.98
C ALA A 3 15.91 3.46 5.01
N GLU A 4 16.71 4.27 4.30
CA GLU A 4 16.47 5.71 4.21
C GLU A 4 15.48 6.01 3.08
N HIS A 5 14.55 6.92 3.35
CA HIS A 5 13.53 7.34 2.39
C HIS A 5 13.73 8.78 1.97
N TYR A 6 13.52 9.04 0.69
CA TYR A 6 13.65 10.36 0.09
C TYR A 6 12.47 10.64 -0.83
N THR A 7 12.14 11.90 -1.03
CA THR A 7 11.10 12.32 -1.98
C THR A 7 11.60 13.46 -2.84
N PRO A 8 11.16 13.59 -4.11
CA PRO A 8 11.47 14.73 -4.94
C PRO A 8 11.05 16.02 -4.22
N ARG A 9 11.92 17.04 -4.26
CA ARG A 9 11.68 18.31 -3.55
C ARG A 9 10.39 19.01 -3.95
N GLU A 10 9.92 18.76 -5.17
CA GLU A 10 8.74 19.40 -5.77
C GLU A 10 7.44 18.60 -5.57
N ARG A 11 7.50 17.38 -4.99
CA ARG A 11 6.34 16.51 -4.82
C ARG A 11 5.93 16.41 -3.36
N ALA A 12 4.61 16.35 -3.12
CA ALA A 12 4.06 16.03 -1.82
C ALA A 12 4.13 14.51 -1.57
N LEU A 13 4.36 14.11 -0.32
CA LEU A 13 4.33 12.69 0.04
C LEU A 13 2.95 12.06 -0.20
N PRO A 14 2.90 10.77 -0.58
CA PRO A 14 4.05 9.88 -0.86
C PRO A 14 4.52 9.92 -2.32
N ASN A 15 4.07 10.89 -3.15
CA ASN A 15 4.28 10.84 -4.59
C ASN A 15 5.78 10.91 -4.96
N GLY A 16 6.26 9.88 -5.66
CA GLY A 16 7.66 9.76 -6.06
C GLY A 16 8.61 9.41 -4.91
N LEU A 17 8.11 8.94 -3.76
CA LEU A 17 8.94 8.45 -2.67
C LEU A 17 9.88 7.34 -3.18
N VAL A 18 11.14 7.38 -2.75
CA VAL A 18 12.19 6.42 -3.08
C VAL A 18 12.87 5.90 -1.83
N THR A 19 13.40 4.68 -1.92
CA THR A 19 14.24 4.04 -0.90
C THR A 19 15.67 3.98 -1.40
N VAL A 20 16.61 4.49 -0.60
CA VAL A 20 18.04 4.35 -0.87
C VAL A 20 18.47 2.93 -0.51
N LEU A 21 19.04 2.22 -1.50
CA LEU A 21 19.51 0.84 -1.36
C LEU A 21 21.00 0.79 -1.04
N THR A 22 21.77 1.73 -1.60
CA THR A 22 23.22 1.84 -1.37
C THR A 22 23.64 3.30 -1.55
N ARG A 23 24.56 3.75 -0.71
CA ARG A 23 25.12 5.12 -0.74
C ARG A 23 26.65 5.05 -0.72
N GLY A 24 27.26 5.73 -1.68
CA GLY A 24 28.70 5.96 -1.83
C GLY A 24 28.91 7.19 -2.72
N ASP A 25 29.89 7.15 -3.63
CA ASP A 25 30.06 8.22 -4.63
C ASP A 25 28.80 8.35 -5.52
N ASP A 26 28.16 7.21 -5.79
CA ASP A 26 26.84 7.12 -6.39
C ASP A 26 25.79 6.68 -5.34
N VAL A 27 24.56 7.16 -5.51
CA VAL A 27 23.38 6.74 -4.77
C VAL A 27 22.55 5.83 -5.65
N ILE A 28 22.36 4.59 -5.21
CA ILE A 28 21.46 3.61 -5.83
C ILE A 28 20.16 3.59 -5.04
N PHE A 29 19.04 3.83 -5.73
CA PHE A 29 17.73 3.93 -5.12
C PHE A 29 16.66 3.28 -6.01
N ALA A 30 15.50 2.98 -5.44
CA ALA A 30 14.33 2.49 -6.17
C ALA A 30 13.07 3.21 -5.68
N PRO A 31 11.98 3.25 -6.46
CA PRO A 31 10.70 3.70 -5.94
C PRO A 31 10.32 2.95 -4.65
N TYR A 32 9.75 3.66 -3.70
CA TYR A 32 9.23 3.04 -2.48
C TYR A 32 8.12 2.07 -2.86
N GLY A 33 8.15 0.89 -2.26
CA GLY A 33 7.25 -0.18 -2.63
C GLY A 33 7.66 -0.92 -3.90
N GLY A 34 8.83 -0.69 -4.49
CA GLY A 34 9.36 -1.53 -5.58
C GLY A 34 9.31 -0.88 -6.96
N GLY A 35 10.05 -1.45 -7.90
CA GLY A 35 10.26 -0.91 -9.25
C GLY A 35 11.73 -0.98 -9.69
N PHE A 36 12.05 -0.37 -10.82
CA PHE A 36 13.41 -0.36 -11.35
C PHE A 36 14.35 0.50 -10.50
N THR A 37 15.55 -0.03 -10.25
CA THR A 37 16.62 0.73 -9.60
C THR A 37 17.14 1.82 -10.52
N ARG A 38 17.53 2.94 -9.91
CA ARG A 38 18.16 4.09 -10.56
C ARG A 38 19.45 4.44 -9.81
N THR A 39 20.36 5.11 -10.50
CA THR A 39 21.65 5.53 -9.96
C THR A 39 21.90 6.98 -10.34
N LEU A 40 22.32 7.78 -9.37
CA LEU A 40 22.76 9.17 -9.57
C LEU A 40 24.02 9.43 -8.73
N PRO A 41 24.92 10.34 -9.15
CA PRO A 41 25.95 10.88 -8.26
C PRO A 41 25.30 11.49 -7.00
N GLU A 42 25.94 11.37 -5.83
CA GLU A 42 25.34 11.83 -4.56
C GLU A 42 24.90 13.30 -4.58
N GLN A 43 25.72 14.17 -5.20
CA GLN A 43 25.40 15.59 -5.30
C GLN A 43 24.11 15.82 -6.10
N GLU A 44 23.99 15.19 -7.28
CA GLU A 44 22.81 15.31 -8.14
C GLU A 44 21.56 14.73 -7.46
N PHE A 45 21.71 13.60 -6.76
CA PHE A 45 20.62 13.03 -5.96
C PHE A 45 20.10 14.02 -4.91
N LEU A 46 21.00 14.66 -4.15
CA LEU A 46 20.60 15.61 -3.10
C LEU A 46 20.07 16.95 -3.66
N GLU A 47 20.40 17.30 -4.91
CA GLU A 47 19.81 18.45 -5.60
C GLU A 47 18.32 18.20 -5.90
N HIS A 48 17.94 16.99 -6.30
CA HIS A 48 16.56 16.65 -6.67
C HIS A 48 15.70 16.11 -5.53
N PHE A 49 16.31 15.46 -4.54
CA PHE A 49 15.61 14.76 -3.47
C PHE A 49 15.88 15.37 -2.10
N ARG A 50 14.89 15.27 -1.21
CA ARG A 50 15.04 15.55 0.22
C ARG A 50 14.83 14.29 1.04
N PHE A 51 15.53 14.21 2.15
CA PHE A 51 15.27 13.20 3.16
C PHE A 51 13.84 13.34 3.68
N VAL A 52 13.21 12.19 3.96
CA VAL A 52 11.89 12.10 4.57
C VAL A 52 12.07 11.62 6.00
N GLU A 53 11.75 12.48 6.95
CA GLU A 53 11.79 12.10 8.36
C GLU A 53 10.76 11.00 8.64
N PRO A 54 11.04 10.06 9.56
CA PRO A 54 10.08 9.01 9.92
C PRO A 54 8.70 9.55 10.31
N SER A 55 8.65 10.70 11.00
CA SER A 55 7.40 11.35 11.39
C SER A 55 6.60 11.93 10.22
N GLU A 56 7.27 12.38 9.15
CA GLU A 56 6.59 12.80 7.92
C GLU A 56 5.96 11.61 7.21
N PHE A 57 6.66 10.47 7.19
CA PHE A 57 6.17 9.23 6.61
C PHE A 57 4.96 8.67 7.39
N GLU A 58 5.04 8.69 8.73
CA GLU A 58 3.92 8.32 9.60
C GLU A 58 2.73 9.29 9.48
N GLY A 59 2.98 10.55 9.13
CA GLY A 59 1.98 11.60 8.95
C GLY A 59 1.23 11.56 7.62
N VAL A 60 1.55 10.63 6.70
CA VAL A 60 0.82 10.49 5.43
C VAL A 60 -0.62 10.06 5.73
N GLU A 61 -1.57 10.94 5.41
CA GLU A 61 -2.99 10.73 5.68
C GLU A 61 -3.63 9.76 4.68
N TYR A 62 -4.69 9.09 5.11
CA TYR A 62 -5.50 8.28 4.22
C TYR A 62 -6.40 9.17 3.37
N ARG A 63 -6.51 8.83 2.09
CA ARG A 63 -7.47 9.40 1.14
C ARG A 63 -8.34 8.31 0.55
N ALA A 64 -9.52 8.69 0.06
CA ALA A 64 -10.36 7.79 -0.72
C ALA A 64 -9.69 7.43 -2.06
N GLY A 65 -9.99 6.22 -2.55
CA GLY A 65 -9.57 5.71 -3.85
C GLY A 65 -10.49 4.58 -4.31
N GLN A 66 -10.26 4.10 -5.53
CA GLN A 66 -10.95 2.94 -6.09
C GLN A 66 -9.92 1.86 -6.40
N PHE A 67 -10.20 0.62 -6.01
CA PHE A 67 -9.22 -0.45 -6.07
C PHE A 67 -9.80 -1.68 -6.75
N ASP A 68 -8.97 -2.30 -7.56
CA ASP A 68 -9.28 -3.54 -8.23
C ASP A 68 -8.19 -4.57 -7.96
N LEU A 69 -8.55 -5.83 -8.17
CA LEU A 69 -7.64 -6.95 -8.12
C LEU A 69 -7.91 -7.70 -9.42
N ASP A 70 -7.00 -7.66 -10.39
CA ASP A 70 -7.04 -8.39 -11.66
C ASP A 70 -8.44 -8.52 -12.32
N ASP A 71 -9.21 -7.42 -12.37
CA ASP A 71 -10.57 -7.37 -12.93
C ASP A 71 -11.58 -8.35 -12.27
N TYR A 72 -11.34 -8.79 -11.02
CA TYR A 72 -12.25 -9.69 -10.28
C TYR A 72 -13.58 -9.01 -9.90
N PHE A 73 -13.67 -7.68 -10.00
CA PHE A 73 -14.88 -6.92 -9.67
C PHE A 73 -15.48 -6.26 -10.93
N GLU A 74 -16.82 -6.31 -11.07
CA GLU A 74 -17.51 -5.60 -12.15
C GLU A 74 -17.26 -4.08 -12.13
N THR A 75 -17.04 -3.54 -10.94
CA THR A 75 -16.63 -2.16 -10.70
C THR A 75 -15.58 -2.12 -9.59
N PRO A 76 -14.51 -1.33 -9.73
CA PRO A 76 -13.53 -1.13 -8.68
C PRO A 76 -14.16 -0.79 -7.33
N LEU A 77 -13.62 -1.37 -6.26
CA LEU A 77 -14.12 -1.20 -4.90
C LEU A 77 -13.67 0.15 -4.31
N HIS A 78 -14.58 0.84 -3.63
CA HIS A 78 -14.18 2.01 -2.85
C HIS A 78 -13.33 1.57 -1.65
N GLY A 79 -12.18 2.20 -1.46
CA GLY A 79 -11.31 1.98 -0.32
C GLY A 79 -10.58 3.26 0.07
N TYR A 80 -9.62 3.10 0.97
CA TYR A 80 -8.73 4.18 1.38
C TYR A 80 -7.29 3.75 1.27
N THR A 81 -6.40 4.68 0.95
CA THR A 81 -4.97 4.41 0.89
C THR A 81 -4.19 5.63 1.36
N ARG A 82 -2.96 5.40 1.79
CA ARG A 82 -1.96 6.45 1.96
C ARG A 82 -1.23 6.78 0.66
N GLY A 83 -1.50 6.05 -0.43
CA GLY A 83 -0.76 6.14 -1.70
C GLY A 83 0.59 5.41 -1.65
N LEU A 84 0.79 4.58 -0.64
CA LEU A 84 1.97 3.73 -0.50
C LEU A 84 1.77 2.43 -1.27
N LEU A 85 2.88 1.83 -1.68
CA LEU A 85 2.92 0.64 -2.50
C LEU A 85 3.68 -0.48 -1.78
N TRP A 86 3.32 -1.72 -2.10
CA TRP A 86 4.03 -2.96 -1.79
C TRP A 86 4.29 -3.74 -3.08
N ASN A 87 5.56 -3.96 -3.41
CA ASN A 87 6.01 -4.55 -4.69
C ASN A 87 5.32 -3.98 -5.96
N GLY A 88 5.04 -2.68 -5.98
CA GLY A 88 4.37 -1.96 -7.06
C GLY A 88 2.85 -1.94 -6.95
N PHE A 89 2.28 -2.70 -6.02
CA PHE A 89 0.83 -2.79 -5.81
C PHE A 89 0.36 -1.84 -4.72
N ALA A 90 -0.86 -1.33 -4.86
CA ALA A 90 -1.47 -0.43 -3.90
C ALA A 90 -1.65 -1.12 -2.54
N GLU A 91 -1.62 -0.31 -1.49
CA GLU A 91 -1.94 -0.75 -0.13
C GLU A 91 -3.30 -0.17 0.31
N PRO A 92 -4.44 -0.67 -0.20
CA PRO A 92 -5.76 -0.18 0.19
C PRO A 92 -6.25 -0.80 1.50
N VAL A 93 -7.14 -0.11 2.19
CA VAL A 93 -7.91 -0.61 3.32
C VAL A 93 -9.40 -0.33 3.08
N PHE A 94 -10.26 -1.22 3.57
CA PHE A 94 -11.68 -1.24 3.19
C PHE A 94 -12.62 -1.19 4.40
N GLU A 95 -13.72 -0.46 4.28
CA GLU A 95 -14.82 -0.58 5.25
C GLU A 95 -15.50 -1.96 5.13
N LEU A 96 -16.18 -2.42 6.18
CA LEU A 96 -16.78 -3.76 6.25
C LEU A 96 -17.75 -4.05 5.09
N ALA A 97 -18.46 -3.04 4.59
CA ALA A 97 -19.35 -3.17 3.44
C ALA A 97 -18.60 -3.63 2.17
N GLN A 98 -17.36 -3.19 1.99
CA GLN A 98 -16.53 -3.56 0.84
C GLN A 98 -15.78 -4.87 1.07
N VAL A 99 -15.38 -5.17 2.31
CA VAL A 99 -14.97 -6.54 2.69
C VAL A 99 -16.04 -7.57 2.32
N ALA A 100 -17.31 -7.25 2.53
CA ALA A 100 -18.41 -8.13 2.13
C ALA A 100 -18.54 -8.31 0.60
N GLN A 101 -18.05 -7.37 -0.21
CA GLN A 101 -17.96 -7.56 -1.67
C GLN A 101 -16.77 -8.44 -2.03
N ILE A 102 -15.61 -8.23 -1.40
CA ILE A 102 -14.43 -9.10 -1.56
C ILE A 102 -14.81 -10.55 -1.22
N ALA A 103 -15.52 -10.78 -0.12
CA ALA A 103 -15.96 -12.11 0.30
C ALA A 103 -16.98 -12.78 -0.65
N LYS A 104 -17.64 -12.02 -1.54
CA LYS A 104 -18.48 -12.61 -2.60
C LYS A 104 -17.65 -13.07 -3.78
N ALA A 105 -16.56 -12.37 -4.09
CA ALA A 105 -15.66 -12.72 -5.18
C ALA A 105 -14.74 -13.89 -4.79
N PHE A 106 -14.30 -13.93 -3.54
CA PHE A 106 -13.37 -14.94 -3.04
C PHE A 106 -13.99 -15.77 -1.90
N PRO A 107 -14.19 -17.09 -2.09
CA PRO A 107 -14.63 -17.96 -1.02
C PRO A 107 -13.56 -18.04 0.08
N GLY A 108 -13.98 -18.32 1.33
CA GLY A 108 -13.06 -18.45 2.47
C GLY A 108 -12.84 -17.17 3.27
N ILE A 109 -13.46 -16.05 2.89
CA ILE A 109 -13.36 -14.79 3.61
C ILE A 109 -14.54 -14.62 4.58
N ALA A 110 -14.25 -14.39 5.86
CA ALA A 110 -15.25 -14.18 6.89
C ALA A 110 -14.86 -13.07 7.87
N TYR A 111 -15.81 -12.23 8.24
CA TYR A 111 -15.64 -11.26 9.32
C TYR A 111 -15.97 -11.90 10.68
N ASN A 112 -15.06 -11.78 11.63
CA ASN A 112 -15.25 -12.16 13.03
C ASN A 112 -15.52 -10.90 13.88
N PRO A 113 -16.78 -10.65 14.29
CA PRO A 113 -17.12 -9.47 15.07
C PRO A 113 -16.60 -9.52 16.52
N GLU A 114 -16.36 -10.69 17.10
CA GLU A 114 -15.86 -10.81 18.47
C GLU A 114 -14.42 -10.34 18.60
N ARG A 115 -13.64 -10.49 17.52
CA ARG A 115 -12.23 -10.11 17.46
C ARG A 115 -11.96 -8.90 16.56
N ASP A 116 -13.00 -8.36 15.93
CA ASP A 116 -12.93 -7.28 14.96
C ASP A 116 -11.84 -7.49 13.90
N MET A 117 -11.95 -8.60 13.18
CA MET A 117 -10.97 -9.02 12.17
C MET A 117 -11.64 -9.74 11.01
N VAL A 118 -10.99 -9.68 9.85
CA VAL A 118 -11.32 -10.49 8.68
C VAL A 118 -10.36 -11.67 8.64
N LEU A 119 -10.90 -12.87 8.49
CA LEU A 119 -10.16 -14.10 8.26
C LEU A 119 -10.29 -14.46 6.77
N VAL A 120 -9.18 -14.83 6.16
CA VAL A 120 -9.13 -15.45 4.83
C VAL A 120 -8.59 -16.86 5.00
N ASP A 121 -9.41 -17.87 4.68
CA ASP A 121 -9.00 -19.27 4.58
C ASP A 121 -8.56 -19.55 3.13
N GLN A 122 -7.26 -19.72 2.93
CA GLN A 122 -6.63 -20.04 1.65
C GLN A 122 -6.88 -21.50 1.22
N GLY A 123 -7.57 -22.30 2.05
CA GLY A 123 -8.00 -23.66 1.77
C GLY A 123 -6.95 -24.73 2.10
N ASP A 124 -7.32 -26.00 1.91
CA ASP A 124 -6.48 -27.15 2.27
C ASP A 124 -5.28 -27.38 1.32
N SER A 125 -5.17 -26.59 0.25
CA SER A 125 -4.07 -26.67 -0.73
C SER A 125 -2.81 -25.91 -0.34
N VAL A 126 -2.86 -25.11 0.73
CA VAL A 126 -1.70 -24.43 1.30
C VAL A 126 -1.27 -25.11 2.61
N GLU A 127 -0.01 -24.95 3.00
CA GLU A 127 0.50 -25.48 4.27
C GLU A 127 -0.30 -24.89 5.44
N ASP A 128 -0.53 -25.70 6.49
CA ASP A 128 -1.43 -25.35 7.60
C ASP A 128 -1.04 -24.03 8.31
N ASP A 129 0.25 -23.67 8.31
CA ASP A 129 0.77 -22.43 8.90
C ASP A 129 0.59 -21.19 8.00
N CYS A 130 0.37 -21.38 6.70
CA CYS A 130 0.01 -20.34 5.73
C CYS A 130 -1.49 -20.35 5.36
N ARG A 131 -2.28 -21.23 5.97
CA ARG A 131 -3.70 -21.40 5.64
C ARG A 131 -4.56 -20.17 5.91
N TYR A 132 -4.27 -19.45 6.99
CA TYR A 132 -5.10 -18.34 7.43
C TYR A 132 -4.36 -17.03 7.36
N GLU A 133 -4.96 -16.05 6.69
CA GLU A 133 -4.56 -14.64 6.79
C GLU A 133 -5.55 -13.91 7.70
N LEU A 134 -5.03 -13.13 8.64
CA LEU A 134 -5.83 -12.43 9.64
C LEU A 134 -5.60 -10.93 9.53
N TYR A 135 -6.67 -10.19 9.24
CA TYR A 135 -6.66 -8.75 9.04
C TYR A 135 -7.46 -8.07 10.14
N ALA A 136 -6.78 -7.61 11.19
CA ALA A 136 -7.42 -6.86 12.27
C ALA A 136 -7.95 -5.52 11.76
N GLY A 137 -9.11 -5.11 12.28
CA GLY A 137 -9.64 -3.78 12.03
C GLY A 137 -8.68 -2.70 12.54
N ILE A 138 -8.56 -1.62 11.78
CA ILE A 138 -7.78 -0.43 12.12
C ILE A 138 -8.66 0.81 12.09
N SER A 139 -8.27 1.82 12.87
CA SER A 139 -8.89 3.14 12.82
C SER A 139 -8.04 4.04 11.95
N ILE A 140 -8.63 4.60 10.90
CA ILE A 140 -7.96 5.53 9.97
C ILE A 140 -8.60 6.91 10.06
N LEU A 141 -7.82 7.96 9.82
CA LEU A 141 -8.32 9.33 9.69
C LEU A 141 -8.41 9.69 8.21
N VAL A 142 -9.60 10.06 7.74
CA VAL A 142 -9.86 10.50 6.36
C VAL A 142 -10.71 11.75 6.42
N ASP A 143 -10.25 12.85 5.84
CA ASP A 143 -10.97 14.14 5.82
C ASP A 143 -11.46 14.58 7.22
N GLY A 144 -10.62 14.36 8.25
CA GLY A 144 -10.94 14.68 9.64
C GLY A 144 -11.91 13.73 10.34
N GLN A 145 -12.32 12.64 9.69
CA GLN A 145 -13.23 11.64 10.26
C GLN A 145 -12.49 10.32 10.54
N ILE A 146 -12.70 9.78 11.74
CA ILE A 146 -12.21 8.45 12.09
C ILE A 146 -13.13 7.41 11.46
N LYS A 147 -12.56 6.51 10.65
CA LYS A 147 -13.25 5.38 10.02
C LYS A 147 -12.66 4.06 10.49
N ARG A 148 -13.49 3.02 10.56
CA ARG A 148 -13.03 1.64 10.82
C ARG A 148 -12.82 0.94 9.49
N ALA A 149 -11.60 0.48 9.25
CA ALA A 149 -11.22 -0.18 8.00
C ALA A 149 -10.45 -1.47 8.26
N TYR A 150 -10.38 -2.33 7.25
CA TYR A 150 -9.75 -3.63 7.29
C TYR A 150 -8.72 -3.72 6.15
N PRO A 151 -7.45 -4.02 6.45
CA PRO A 151 -6.37 -4.06 5.46
C PRO A 151 -6.36 -5.40 4.69
N VAL A 152 -7.50 -5.83 4.15
CA VAL A 152 -7.64 -7.14 3.50
C VAL A 152 -6.74 -7.20 2.26
N GLY A 153 -5.74 -8.08 2.29
CA GLY A 153 -4.74 -8.23 1.23
C GLY A 153 -3.71 -7.10 1.14
N THR A 154 -3.75 -6.10 2.02
CA THR A 154 -2.76 -5.01 2.02
C THR A 154 -1.36 -5.57 2.26
N GLY A 155 -0.42 -5.31 1.35
CA GLY A 155 0.95 -5.80 1.45
C GLY A 155 1.12 -7.29 1.18
N CYS A 156 0.09 -7.95 0.62
CA CYS A 156 0.12 -9.38 0.27
C CYS A 156 -0.50 -9.67 -1.09
N TRP A 157 -1.56 -8.94 -1.45
CA TRP A 157 -2.28 -9.08 -2.72
C TRP A 157 -1.91 -7.98 -3.70
N THR A 158 -2.20 -8.22 -4.97
CA THR A 158 -1.81 -7.37 -6.10
C THR A 158 -2.84 -6.27 -6.39
N TRP A 159 -3.28 -5.55 -5.36
CA TRP A 159 -4.24 -4.46 -5.53
C TRP A 159 -3.70 -3.37 -6.46
N VAL A 160 -4.56 -2.85 -7.34
CA VAL A 160 -4.26 -1.70 -8.18
C VAL A 160 -5.25 -0.58 -7.90
N GLU A 161 -4.80 0.67 -7.93
CA GLU A 161 -5.69 1.82 -7.85
C GLU A 161 -6.24 2.15 -9.24
N ALA A 162 -7.55 2.00 -9.41
CA ALA A 162 -8.22 2.29 -10.67
C ALA A 162 -8.18 3.79 -11.00
N GLY A 163 -7.81 4.13 -12.24
CA GLY A 163 -7.78 5.52 -12.72
C GLY A 163 -6.45 6.25 -12.53
N ILE A 164 -5.39 5.56 -12.09
CA ILE A 164 -4.02 6.04 -12.31
C ILE A 164 -3.66 5.66 -13.75
N GLU A 165 -3.71 6.64 -14.66
CA GLU A 165 -3.07 6.49 -15.97
C GLU A 165 -1.56 6.41 -15.73
N ASP A 166 -0.93 5.33 -16.21
CA ASP A 166 0.53 5.24 -16.26
C ASP A 166 1.06 6.36 -17.18
N GLU A 167 1.40 7.52 -16.62
CA GLU A 167 2.31 8.47 -17.26
C GLU A 167 3.70 7.82 -17.32
N SER A 168 3.84 6.90 -18.28
CA SER A 168 5.10 6.35 -18.73
C SER A 168 5.67 7.25 -19.82
N ASP A 169 6.38 8.29 -19.39
CA ASP A 169 7.34 9.03 -20.24
C ASP A 169 8.69 8.29 -20.31
#